data_AF-A0A2C5YP49-F1
#
_entry.id   AF-A0A2C5YP49-F1
#
_cell.length_a   1.000
_cell.length_b   1.000
_cell.length_c   1.000
_cell.angle_alpha   90.00
_cell.angle_beta   90.00
_cell.angle_gamma   90.00
#
_symmetry.space_group_name_H-M   'P 1'
#
loop_
_entity.id
_entity.type
_entity.pdbx_description
1 polymer ?
#
loop_
_entity_poly.entity_id
_entity_poly.type
_entity_poly.pdbx_seq_one_letter_code
_entity_poly.pdbx_strand_id
1 'polypeptide(L)'
;MPCDLDSPPSAPLIPDLLDSQSILGGGLVQRRDGAARMAADASLGSLPVLSTQADWPSWLQQIEALARLSGIWDYVDPDGGQHLEEPARPVAPATPSFDSWTQRQMAETDEECQARFAEHKLQLDLIGRTFDIHHERYRIECHEYSIKLAEHAAARDEMGQLNRIIYAGVDKHWRAHLVGDMAATPRLKLKILASLMAGAGAPPQPPPASASPPPSSSHFAQLMDKLRCQGPRDWTLWACSVANLAEK
;
A
#
# COMPACT_ATOMS: atom_id res chain seq x y z
N MET A 1 13.26 4.26 70.39
CA MET A 1 11.98 3.99 69.74
C MET A 1 12.10 4.49 68.30
N PRO A 2 12.39 3.61 67.32
CA PRO A 2 12.52 4.01 65.93
C PRO A 2 11.11 4.14 65.31
N CYS A 3 10.89 5.24 64.58
CA CYS A 3 9.65 5.51 63.87
C CYS A 3 9.65 4.79 62.52
N ASP A 4 8.56 4.10 62.24
CA ASP A 4 8.32 3.34 61.02
C ASP A 4 8.31 4.23 59.77
N LEU A 5 8.87 3.66 58.70
CA LEU A 5 9.10 4.28 57.40
C LEU A 5 7.79 4.46 56.63
N ASP A 6 7.59 5.71 56.18
CA ASP A 6 6.62 6.12 55.18
C ASP A 6 6.70 5.23 53.93
N SER A 7 5.60 4.52 53.66
CA SER A 7 5.39 3.89 52.36
C SER A 7 4.91 4.94 51.36
N PRO A 8 5.55 5.08 50.18
CA PRO A 8 5.12 6.06 49.19
C PRO A 8 3.71 5.72 48.67
N PRO A 9 2.89 6.74 48.34
CA PRO A 9 1.55 6.54 47.83
C PRO A 9 1.61 5.75 46.52
N SER A 10 0.96 4.58 46.52
CA SER A 10 0.72 3.77 45.34
C SER A 10 0.19 4.64 44.20
N ALA A 11 0.94 4.73 43.12
CA ALA A 11 0.53 5.45 41.92
C ALA A 11 -0.80 4.87 41.41
N PRO A 12 -1.75 5.71 40.97
CA PRO A 12 -3.00 5.23 40.40
C PRO A 12 -2.68 4.44 39.14
N LEU A 13 -3.09 3.16 39.13
CA LEU A 13 -3.13 2.31 37.96
C LEU A 13 -3.91 3.03 36.87
N ILE A 14 -3.21 3.54 35.84
CA ILE A 14 -3.84 4.03 34.62
C ILE A 14 -4.54 2.82 34.01
N PRO A 15 -5.88 2.82 33.90
CA PRO A 15 -6.60 1.73 33.26
C PRO A 15 -6.03 1.55 31.85
N ASP A 16 -5.69 0.33 31.50
CA ASP A 16 -5.11 -0.05 30.23
C ASP A 16 -6.09 0.30 29.09
N LEU A 17 -5.95 1.50 28.52
CA LEU A 17 -6.82 2.03 27.47
C LEU A 17 -6.61 1.34 26.12
N LEU A 18 -5.72 0.34 26.06
CA LEU A 18 -5.40 -0.40 24.85
C LEU A 18 -6.34 -1.60 24.60
N ASP A 19 -7.07 -2.08 25.61
CA ASP A 19 -7.99 -3.22 25.44
C ASP A 19 -9.37 -2.84 24.86
N SER A 20 -9.68 -1.55 24.74
CA SER A 20 -10.99 -1.08 24.25
C SER A 20 -11.10 -0.98 22.72
N GLN A 21 -10.03 -1.20 21.95
CA GLN A 21 -10.08 -1.16 20.48
C GLN A 21 -10.25 -2.55 19.82
N SER A 22 -10.34 -3.62 20.60
CA SER A 22 -10.45 -4.99 20.07
C SER A 22 -11.85 -5.36 19.51
N ILE A 23 -12.87 -4.50 19.67
CA ILE A 23 -14.27 -4.82 19.30
C ILE A 23 -14.70 -4.29 17.93
N LEU A 24 -13.94 -3.42 17.25
CA LEU A 24 -14.33 -2.86 15.94
C LEU A 24 -13.68 -3.55 14.72
N GLY A 25 -12.91 -4.62 14.92
CA GLY A 25 -12.10 -5.24 13.87
C GLY A 25 -12.79 -6.23 12.91
N GLY A 26 -14.09 -6.50 13.03
CA GLY A 26 -14.70 -7.64 12.31
C GLY A 26 -15.97 -7.41 11.49
N GLY A 27 -16.67 -6.28 11.63
CA GLY A 27 -18.10 -6.24 11.26
C GLY A 27 -18.51 -5.39 10.05
N LEU A 28 -17.77 -4.32 9.72
CA LEU A 28 -18.36 -3.22 8.93
C LEU A 28 -17.99 -3.15 7.45
N VAL A 29 -16.96 -3.86 7.00
CA VAL A 29 -16.62 -3.91 5.55
C VAL A 29 -17.26 -5.13 4.85
N GLN A 30 -17.78 -6.11 5.59
CA GLN A 30 -18.23 -7.38 5.00
C GLN A 30 -19.60 -7.35 4.32
N ARG A 31 -20.42 -6.30 4.50
CA ARG A 31 -21.86 -6.39 4.19
C ARG A 31 -22.33 -5.76 2.88
N ARG A 32 -21.49 -4.99 2.17
CA ARG A 32 -21.92 -4.34 0.91
C ARG A 32 -21.36 -4.97 -0.37
N ASP A 33 -20.23 -5.67 -0.29
CA ASP A 33 -19.57 -6.26 -1.48
C ASP A 33 -19.98 -7.71 -1.78
N GLY A 34 -20.68 -8.38 -0.86
CA GLY A 34 -21.14 -9.75 -1.07
C GLY A 34 -22.13 -9.91 -2.22
N ALA A 35 -22.97 -8.90 -2.49
CA ALA A 35 -23.92 -8.93 -3.59
C ALA A 35 -23.27 -8.70 -4.96
N ALA A 36 -22.24 -7.85 -5.03
CA ALA A 36 -21.46 -7.64 -6.25
C ALA A 36 -20.59 -8.87 -6.57
N ARG A 37 -19.99 -9.50 -5.55
CA ARG A 37 -19.24 -10.76 -5.70
C ARG A 37 -20.11 -11.92 -6.22
N MET A 38 -21.33 -12.07 -5.71
CA MET A 38 -22.27 -13.11 -6.19
C MET A 38 -22.71 -12.89 -7.65
N ALA A 39 -22.90 -11.62 -8.06
CA ALA A 39 -23.24 -11.29 -9.45
C ALA A 39 -22.04 -11.48 -10.41
N ALA A 40 -20.82 -11.21 -9.93
CA ALA A 40 -19.58 -11.51 -10.66
C ALA A 40 -19.39 -13.03 -10.83
N ASP A 41 -19.63 -13.84 -9.79
CA ASP A 41 -19.53 -15.31 -9.89
C ASP A 41 -20.55 -15.90 -10.89
N ALA A 42 -21.74 -15.31 -11.01
CA ALA A 42 -22.75 -15.73 -12.00
C ALA A 42 -22.39 -15.33 -13.45
N SER A 43 -21.62 -14.26 -13.64
CA SER A 43 -21.17 -13.77 -14.96
C SER A 43 -19.79 -14.30 -15.36
N LEU A 44 -19.00 -14.77 -14.41
CA LEU A 44 -17.78 -15.57 -14.60
C LEU A 44 -18.07 -16.98 -15.15
N GLY A 45 -19.34 -17.38 -15.18
CA GLY A 45 -19.80 -18.72 -15.60
C GLY A 45 -19.57 -19.08 -17.07
N SER A 46 -19.09 -18.18 -17.94
CA SER A 46 -18.78 -18.56 -19.33
C SER A 46 -17.59 -17.82 -19.93
N LEU A 47 -16.43 -17.86 -19.29
CA LEU A 47 -15.19 -17.63 -20.04
C LEU A 47 -15.08 -18.71 -21.12
N PRO A 48 -14.79 -18.34 -22.39
CA PRO A 48 -14.55 -19.32 -23.44
C PRO A 48 -13.35 -20.17 -23.04
N VAL A 49 -13.41 -21.48 -23.31
CA VAL A 49 -12.28 -22.36 -23.02
C VAL A 49 -11.18 -22.11 -24.04
N LEU A 50 -9.98 -21.74 -23.57
CA LEU A 50 -8.77 -21.63 -24.40
C LEU A 50 -8.39 -23.03 -24.90
N SER A 51 -8.91 -23.37 -26.07
CA SER A 51 -8.72 -24.67 -26.71
C SER A 51 -7.65 -24.60 -27.79
N THR A 52 -7.64 -23.52 -28.56
CA THR A 52 -6.71 -23.31 -29.66
C THR A 52 -5.95 -21.99 -29.54
N GLN A 53 -4.84 -21.89 -30.28
CA GLN A 53 -4.05 -20.67 -30.35
C GLN A 53 -4.84 -19.47 -30.90
N ALA A 54 -5.84 -19.71 -31.76
CA ALA A 54 -6.67 -18.66 -32.32
C ALA A 54 -7.56 -17.98 -31.26
N ASP A 55 -7.90 -18.70 -30.19
CA ASP A 55 -8.75 -18.19 -29.11
C ASP A 55 -7.98 -17.24 -28.18
N TRP A 56 -6.63 -17.31 -28.19
CA TRP A 56 -5.75 -16.61 -27.26
C TRP A 56 -6.02 -15.10 -27.11
N PRO A 57 -6.09 -14.30 -28.19
CA PRO A 57 -6.28 -12.86 -28.04
C PRO A 57 -7.62 -12.51 -27.37
N SER A 58 -8.69 -13.21 -27.75
CA SER A 58 -10.02 -12.98 -27.20
C SER A 58 -10.14 -13.43 -25.74
N TRP A 59 -9.47 -14.53 -25.40
CA TRP A 59 -9.40 -15.07 -24.06
C TRP A 59 -8.60 -14.17 -23.13
N LEU A 60 -7.41 -13.74 -23.56
CA LEU A 60 -6.53 -12.85 -22.81
C LEU A 60 -7.22 -11.51 -22.51
N GLN A 61 -7.91 -10.94 -23.51
CA GLN A 61 -8.67 -9.69 -23.33
C GLN A 61 -9.74 -9.82 -22.24
N GLN A 62 -10.40 -10.97 -22.11
CA GLN A 62 -11.39 -11.19 -21.06
C GLN A 62 -10.75 -11.34 -19.68
N ILE A 63 -9.62 -12.06 -19.58
CA ILE A 63 -8.85 -12.15 -18.34
C ILE A 63 -8.34 -10.77 -17.91
N GLU A 64 -7.85 -9.96 -18.86
CA GLU A 64 -7.43 -8.58 -18.64
C GLU A 64 -8.60 -7.70 -18.15
N ALA A 65 -9.76 -7.80 -18.79
CA ALA A 65 -10.95 -7.07 -18.36
C ALA A 65 -11.38 -7.44 -16.93
N LEU A 66 -11.37 -8.74 -16.59
CA LEU A 66 -11.67 -9.20 -15.24
C LEU A 66 -10.64 -8.71 -14.22
N ALA A 67 -9.35 -8.83 -14.53
CA ALA A 67 -8.29 -8.35 -13.65
C ALA A 67 -8.33 -6.83 -13.43
N ARG A 68 -8.68 -6.06 -14.47
CA ARG A 68 -8.90 -4.60 -14.34
C ARG A 68 -10.13 -4.26 -13.52
N LEU A 69 -11.22 -5.01 -13.69
CA LEU A 69 -12.44 -4.83 -12.90
C LEU A 69 -12.17 -5.10 -11.40
N SER A 70 -11.36 -6.12 -11.10
CA SER A 70 -10.90 -6.41 -9.73
C SER A 70 -9.74 -5.53 -9.27
N GLY A 71 -9.22 -4.60 -10.09
CA GLY A 71 -8.14 -3.70 -9.73
C GLY A 71 -6.77 -4.38 -9.49
N ILE A 72 -6.55 -5.58 -10.01
CA ILE A 72 -5.33 -6.38 -9.81
C ILE A 72 -4.46 -6.53 -11.06
N TRP A 73 -4.85 -5.91 -12.19
CA TRP A 73 -4.13 -6.06 -13.47
C TRP A 73 -2.65 -5.72 -13.36
N ASP A 74 -2.29 -4.68 -12.61
CA ASP A 74 -0.90 -4.22 -12.47
C ASP A 74 0.03 -5.32 -11.89
N TYR A 75 -0.51 -6.24 -11.08
CA TYR A 75 0.22 -7.38 -10.50
C TYR A 75 0.20 -8.63 -11.39
N VAL A 76 -0.77 -8.72 -12.30
CA VAL A 76 -1.02 -9.90 -13.14
C VAL A 76 -0.41 -9.75 -14.54
N ASP A 77 -0.20 -8.51 -14.99
CA ASP A 77 0.34 -8.18 -16.30
C ASP A 77 1.63 -8.98 -16.59
N PRO A 78 1.67 -9.80 -17.66
CA PRO A 78 2.87 -10.53 -18.02
C PRO A 78 4.06 -9.59 -18.29
N ASP A 79 3.82 -8.43 -18.89
CA ASP A 79 4.87 -7.47 -19.25
C ASP A 79 5.17 -6.50 -18.10
N GLY A 80 4.19 -6.27 -17.22
CA GLY A 80 4.32 -5.47 -16.01
C GLY A 80 5.35 -6.03 -15.03
N GLY A 81 5.83 -5.20 -14.09
CA GLY A 81 6.88 -5.58 -13.12
C GLY A 81 6.43 -5.58 -11.66
N GLN A 82 5.20 -5.19 -11.36
CA GLN A 82 4.76 -4.98 -9.99
C GLN A 82 4.53 -6.31 -9.27
N HIS A 83 4.85 -6.32 -7.98
CA HIS A 83 4.58 -7.43 -7.08
C HIS A 83 3.66 -6.93 -5.98
N LEU A 84 2.75 -7.80 -5.54
CA LEU A 84 1.91 -7.51 -4.41
C LEU A 84 2.78 -7.58 -3.14
N GLU A 85 3.09 -6.42 -2.57
CA GLU A 85 3.93 -6.31 -1.37
C GLU A 85 3.05 -6.12 -0.13
N GLU A 86 3.40 -6.81 0.95
CA GLU A 86 2.73 -6.63 2.23
C GLU A 86 3.07 -5.23 2.79
N PRO A 87 2.07 -4.46 3.25
CA PRO A 87 2.33 -3.13 3.76
C PRO A 87 3.25 -3.17 4.98
N ALA A 88 4.12 -2.17 5.11
CA ALA A 88 5.02 -2.07 6.26
C ALA A 88 4.29 -1.58 7.51
N ARG A 89 4.56 -2.23 8.64
CA ARG A 89 3.98 -1.84 9.94
C ARG A 89 4.58 -0.51 10.42
N PRO A 90 3.75 0.47 10.84
CA PRO A 90 4.24 1.69 11.47
C PRO A 90 5.03 1.42 12.74
N VAL A 91 5.99 2.27 13.05
CA VAL A 91 6.85 2.16 14.25
C VAL A 91 6.33 3.10 15.32
N ALA A 92 6.15 2.58 16.54
CA ALA A 92 5.71 3.38 17.67
C ALA A 92 6.70 4.52 17.98
N PRO A 93 6.20 5.73 18.32
CA PRO A 93 7.08 6.83 18.67
C PRO A 93 7.85 6.49 19.95
N ALA A 94 9.10 6.93 20.01
CA ALA A 94 9.91 6.76 21.21
C ALA A 94 9.35 7.63 22.34
N THR A 95 9.26 7.06 23.54
CA THR A 95 8.89 7.82 24.74
C THR A 95 9.95 8.88 25.01
N PRO A 96 9.58 10.16 25.22
CA PRO A 96 10.53 11.20 25.53
C PRO A 96 11.21 10.92 26.86
N SER A 97 12.51 11.22 26.93
CA SER A 97 13.22 11.31 28.20
C SER A 97 12.98 12.69 28.81
N PHE A 98 12.63 12.74 30.08
CA PHE A 98 12.52 14.00 30.82
C PHE A 98 13.78 14.22 31.64
N ASP A 99 14.43 15.36 31.42
CA ASP A 99 15.53 15.77 32.27
C ASP A 99 15.01 16.10 33.67
N SER A 100 15.68 15.54 34.68
CA SER A 100 15.33 15.81 36.06
C SER A 100 15.54 17.28 36.39
N TRP A 101 14.62 17.85 37.16
CA TRP A 101 14.77 19.22 37.65
C TRP A 101 16.05 19.33 38.49
N THR A 102 16.97 20.18 38.05
CA THR A 102 18.23 20.42 38.76
C THR A 102 17.97 21.19 40.05
N GLN A 103 18.65 20.80 41.13
CA GLN A 103 18.55 21.48 42.43
C GLN A 103 18.96 22.96 42.34
N ARG A 104 18.36 23.79 43.21
CA ARG A 104 18.67 25.23 43.33
C ARG A 104 20.17 25.45 43.56
N GLN A 105 20.75 26.42 42.86
CA GLN A 105 22.16 26.75 43.03
C GLN A 105 22.36 27.66 44.26
N MET A 106 23.49 27.51 44.97
CA MET A 106 23.71 28.27 46.22
C MET A 106 23.82 29.79 46.05
N ALA A 107 24.16 30.27 44.86
CA ALA A 107 24.30 31.70 44.55
C ALA A 107 23.05 32.29 43.86
N GLU A 108 22.00 31.50 43.66
CA GLU A 108 20.83 31.88 42.86
C GLU A 108 19.80 32.64 43.69
N THR A 109 19.38 33.80 43.19
CA THR A 109 18.29 34.59 43.78
C THR A 109 16.94 33.87 43.64
N ASP A 110 15.94 34.26 44.45
CA ASP A 110 14.60 33.66 44.38
C ASP A 110 13.95 33.89 43.00
N GLU A 111 14.15 35.08 42.41
CA GLU A 111 13.60 35.43 41.10
C GLU A 111 14.21 34.58 39.98
N GLU A 112 15.54 34.38 40.00
CA GLU A 112 16.23 33.51 39.04
C GLU A 112 15.78 32.05 39.17
N CYS A 113 15.62 31.55 40.39
CA CYS A 113 15.12 30.20 40.65
C CYS A 113 13.69 30.02 40.11
N GLN A 114 12.81 31.01 40.31
CA GLN A 114 11.44 30.98 39.79
C GLN A 114 11.41 31.05 38.26
N ALA A 115 12.25 31.90 37.64
CA ALA A 115 12.35 32.01 36.20
C ALA A 115 12.82 30.69 35.56
N ARG A 116 13.87 30.07 36.12
CA ARG A 116 14.34 28.75 35.66
C ARG A 116 13.28 27.65 35.84
N PHE A 117 12.51 27.70 36.93
CA PHE A 117 11.45 26.73 37.14
C PHE A 117 10.31 26.90 36.13
N ALA A 118 9.92 28.14 35.83
CA ALA A 118 8.94 28.44 34.81
C ALA A 118 9.42 27.99 33.41
N GLU A 119 10.70 28.19 33.10
CA GLU A 119 11.32 27.73 31.86
C GLU A 119 11.30 26.20 31.75
N HIS A 120 11.76 25.47 32.78
CA HIS A 120 11.73 24.01 32.78
C HIS A 120 10.31 23.46 32.66
N LYS A 121 9.33 24.08 33.33
CA LYS A 121 7.92 23.72 33.16
C LYS A 121 7.45 23.90 31.72
N LEU A 122 7.79 25.02 31.08
CA LEU A 122 7.48 25.25 29.66
C LEU A 122 8.16 24.22 28.75
N GLN A 123 9.41 23.84 29.05
CA GLN A 123 10.11 22.79 28.30
C GLN A 123 9.41 21.44 28.44
N LEU A 124 9.02 21.04 29.65
CA LEU A 124 8.24 19.82 29.89
C LEU A 124 6.91 19.85 29.12
N ASP A 125 6.18 20.97 29.17
CA ASP A 125 4.92 21.15 28.45
C ASP A 125 5.11 21.03 26.92
N LEU A 126 6.21 21.59 26.40
CA LEU A 126 6.55 21.50 24.97
C LEU A 126 6.91 20.07 24.55
N ILE A 127 7.71 19.36 25.37
CA ILE A 127 8.06 17.96 25.14
C ILE A 127 6.79 17.10 25.16
N GLY A 128 5.92 17.30 26.16
CA GLY A 128 4.63 16.60 26.25
C GLY A 128 3.77 16.80 25.01
N ARG A 129 3.56 18.05 24.58
CA ARG A 129 2.78 18.34 23.36
C ARG A 129 3.41 17.75 22.10
N THR A 130 4.74 17.80 21.98
CA THR A 130 5.44 17.22 20.84
C THR A 130 5.24 15.71 20.79
N PHE A 131 5.32 15.06 21.94
CA PHE A 131 5.02 13.63 22.06
C PHE A 131 3.57 13.32 21.70
N ASP A 132 2.59 14.10 22.18
CA ASP A 132 1.18 13.93 21.85
C ASP A 132 0.93 14.01 20.34
N ILE A 133 1.57 14.96 19.65
CA ILE A 133 1.50 15.11 18.19
C ILE A 133 2.08 13.86 17.49
N HIS A 134 3.23 13.36 17.94
CA HIS A 134 3.81 12.14 17.38
C HIS A 134 2.94 10.91 17.61
N HIS A 135 2.31 10.82 18.78
CA HIS A 135 1.38 9.75 19.12
C HIS A 135 0.13 9.78 18.23
N GLU A 136 -0.48 10.95 18.04
CA GLU A 136 -1.63 11.11 17.13
C GLU A 136 -1.27 10.78 15.69
N ARG A 137 -0.09 11.21 15.23
CA ARG A 137 0.42 10.82 13.91
C ARG A 137 0.56 9.31 13.77
N TYR A 138 1.17 8.65 14.77
CA TYR A 138 1.30 7.20 14.78
C TYR A 138 -0.07 6.49 14.76
N ARG A 139 -1.07 7.03 15.47
CA ARG A 139 -2.44 6.53 15.45
C ARG A 139 -3.05 6.59 14.04
N ILE A 140 -2.86 7.70 13.33
CA ILE A 140 -3.29 7.85 11.93
C ILE A 140 -2.56 6.86 11.02
N GLU A 141 -1.24 6.76 11.15
CA GLU A 141 -0.43 5.81 10.37
C GLU A 141 -0.87 4.35 10.62
N CYS A 142 -1.25 3.98 11.84
CA CYS A 142 -1.84 2.68 12.15
C CYS A 142 -3.17 2.43 11.44
N HIS A 143 -4.02 3.46 11.33
CA HIS A 143 -5.28 3.36 10.59
C HIS A 143 -5.05 3.24 9.08
N GLU A 144 -4.12 4.00 8.52
CA GLU A 144 -3.75 3.85 7.11
C GLU A 144 -3.17 2.46 6.82
N TYR A 145 -2.34 1.95 7.73
CA TYR A 145 -1.80 0.60 7.64
C TYR A 145 -2.91 -0.46 7.64
N SER A 146 -3.93 -0.34 8.49
CA SER A 146 -5.02 -1.32 8.53
C SER A 146 -5.87 -1.31 7.25
N ILE A 147 -6.08 -0.14 6.64
CA ILE A 147 -6.73 0.00 5.33
C ILE A 147 -5.89 -0.70 4.25
N LYS A 148 -4.60 -0.36 4.16
CA LYS A 148 -3.67 -0.97 3.19
C LYS A 148 -3.58 -2.49 3.36
N LEU A 149 -3.60 -2.98 4.59
CA LEU A 149 -3.57 -4.41 4.87
C LEU A 149 -4.85 -5.12 4.40
N ALA A 150 -6.01 -4.49 4.57
CA ALA A 150 -7.27 -5.01 4.06
C ALA A 150 -7.30 -5.00 2.52
N GLU A 151 -6.82 -3.94 1.88
CA GLU A 151 -6.68 -3.85 0.42
C GLU A 151 -5.73 -4.92 -0.12
N HIS A 152 -4.58 -5.10 0.52
CA HIS A 152 -3.62 -6.16 0.16
C HIS A 152 -4.24 -7.55 0.29
N ALA A 153 -4.96 -7.83 1.37
CA ALA A 153 -5.67 -9.09 1.56
C ALA A 153 -6.73 -9.32 0.47
N ALA A 154 -7.52 -8.29 0.14
CA ALA A 154 -8.50 -8.35 -0.93
C ALA A 154 -7.84 -8.62 -2.29
N ALA A 155 -6.79 -7.88 -2.64
CA ALA A 155 -6.04 -8.07 -3.89
C ALA A 155 -5.46 -9.50 -3.99
N ARG A 156 -4.92 -10.03 -2.89
CA ARG A 156 -4.42 -11.41 -2.83
C ARG A 156 -5.53 -12.44 -3.07
N ASP A 157 -6.69 -12.25 -2.46
CA ASP A 157 -7.83 -13.16 -2.63
C ASP A 157 -8.37 -13.12 -4.07
N GLU A 158 -8.48 -11.93 -4.66
CA GLU A 158 -8.87 -11.74 -6.06
C GLU A 158 -7.84 -12.35 -7.03
N MET A 159 -6.54 -12.19 -6.77
CA MET A 159 -5.49 -12.90 -7.51
C MET A 159 -5.66 -14.42 -7.42
N GLY A 160 -6.00 -14.94 -6.23
CA GLY A 160 -6.30 -16.35 -6.03
C GLY A 160 -7.54 -16.82 -6.81
N GLN A 161 -8.58 -15.99 -6.88
CA GLN A 161 -9.77 -16.26 -7.69
C GLN A 161 -9.44 -16.26 -9.17
N LEU A 162 -8.72 -15.24 -9.66
CA LEU A 162 -8.27 -15.18 -11.06
C LEU A 162 -7.40 -16.38 -11.43
N ASN A 163 -6.56 -16.85 -10.52
CA ASN A 163 -5.75 -18.04 -10.73
C ASN A 163 -6.59 -19.30 -10.99
N ARG A 164 -7.67 -19.47 -10.21
CA ARG A 164 -8.63 -20.57 -10.39
C ARG A 164 -9.39 -20.44 -11.71
N ILE A 165 -9.79 -19.22 -12.05
CA ILE A 165 -10.47 -18.90 -13.31
C ILE A 165 -9.58 -19.24 -14.51
N ILE A 166 -8.31 -18.81 -14.50
CA ILE A 166 -7.33 -19.12 -15.55
C ILE A 166 -7.19 -20.64 -15.69
N TYR A 167 -7.04 -21.37 -14.58
CA TYR A 167 -6.88 -22.82 -14.63
C TYR A 167 -8.14 -23.54 -15.19
N ALA A 168 -9.34 -23.08 -14.81
CA ALA A 168 -10.60 -23.64 -15.29
C ALA A 168 -10.88 -23.29 -16.77
N GLY A 169 -10.54 -22.08 -17.19
CA GLY A 169 -10.77 -21.54 -18.53
C GLY A 169 -9.80 -22.02 -19.60
N VAL A 170 -8.86 -22.90 -19.26
CA VAL A 170 -7.86 -23.45 -20.17
C VAL A 170 -8.14 -24.92 -20.42
N ASP A 171 -7.94 -25.43 -21.64
CA ASP A 171 -8.16 -26.86 -21.93
C ASP A 171 -7.15 -27.78 -21.22
N LYS A 172 -7.52 -29.06 -21.03
CA LYS A 172 -6.76 -30.05 -20.28
C LYS A 172 -5.31 -30.20 -20.75
N HIS A 173 -5.04 -30.09 -22.05
CA HIS A 173 -3.69 -30.25 -22.59
C HIS A 173 -2.73 -29.16 -22.09
N TRP A 174 -3.21 -27.90 -22.00
CA TRP A 174 -2.41 -26.79 -21.49
C TRP A 174 -2.30 -26.77 -19.96
N ARG A 175 -3.32 -27.27 -19.24
CA ARG A 175 -3.32 -27.30 -17.76
C ARG A 175 -2.11 -28.02 -17.19
N ALA A 176 -1.61 -29.07 -17.86
CA ALA A 176 -0.42 -29.79 -17.43
C ALA A 176 0.82 -28.88 -17.28
N HIS A 177 0.93 -27.84 -18.13
CA HIS A 177 2.02 -26.86 -18.07
C HIS A 177 1.82 -25.79 -17.00
N LEU A 178 0.62 -25.70 -16.42
CA LEU A 178 0.27 -24.72 -15.40
C LEU A 178 0.35 -25.28 -13.97
N VAL A 179 0.71 -26.55 -13.81
CA VAL A 179 0.91 -27.19 -12.50
C VAL A 179 2.38 -27.03 -12.08
N GLY A 180 2.61 -26.66 -10.82
CA GLY A 180 3.95 -26.56 -10.23
C GLY A 180 4.35 -25.13 -9.83
N ASP A 181 5.49 -25.03 -9.15
CA ASP A 181 5.98 -23.79 -8.53
C ASP A 181 6.29 -22.69 -9.55
N MET A 182 6.71 -23.08 -10.76
CA MET A 182 6.98 -22.15 -11.87
C MET A 182 5.72 -21.44 -12.38
N ALA A 183 4.54 -21.89 -11.97
CA ALA A 183 3.24 -21.36 -12.37
C ALA A 183 2.40 -20.94 -11.15
N ALA A 184 3.03 -20.58 -10.02
CA ALA A 184 2.34 -20.28 -8.77
C ALA A 184 1.40 -19.06 -8.86
N THR A 185 1.79 -18.04 -9.62
CA THR A 185 1.03 -16.78 -9.75
C THR A 185 0.31 -16.68 -11.10
N PRO A 186 -0.83 -15.95 -11.17
CA PRO A 186 -1.54 -15.69 -12.42
C PRO A 186 -0.63 -15.16 -13.53
N ARG A 187 0.27 -14.23 -13.18
CA ARG A 187 1.26 -13.65 -14.10
C ARG A 187 2.16 -14.69 -14.73
N LEU A 188 2.70 -15.61 -13.93
CA LEU A 188 3.55 -16.69 -14.44
C LEU A 188 2.76 -17.64 -15.34
N LYS A 189 1.51 -17.96 -14.98
CA LYS A 189 0.62 -18.75 -15.84
C LYS A 189 0.39 -18.07 -17.19
N LEU A 190 0.12 -16.77 -17.20
CA LEU A 190 -0.06 -16.01 -18.44
C LEU A 190 1.22 -15.99 -19.30
N LYS A 191 2.41 -15.86 -18.69
CA LYS A 191 3.69 -15.97 -19.41
C LYS A 191 3.91 -17.33 -20.05
N ILE A 192 3.61 -18.40 -19.31
CA ILE A 192 3.73 -19.78 -19.81
C ILE A 192 2.72 -20.00 -20.95
N LEU A 193 1.47 -19.56 -20.80
CA LEU A 193 0.49 -19.66 -21.88
C LEU A 193 0.91 -18.85 -23.09
N ALA A 194 1.37 -17.62 -22.91
CA ALA A 194 1.85 -16.78 -24.00
C ALA A 194 3.00 -17.44 -24.78
N SER A 195 3.96 -18.07 -24.10
CA SER A 195 5.06 -18.76 -24.78
C SER A 195 4.61 -20.02 -25.52
N LEU A 196 3.66 -20.79 -24.95
CA LEU A 196 3.06 -21.94 -25.62
C LEU A 196 2.23 -21.52 -26.85
N MET A 197 1.47 -20.42 -26.73
CA MET A 197 0.70 -19.84 -27.82
C MET A 197 1.58 -19.20 -28.89
N ALA A 198 2.77 -18.72 -28.55
CA ALA A 198 3.72 -18.18 -29.54
C ALA A 198 4.53 -19.28 -30.24
N GLY A 199 4.61 -20.49 -29.69
CA GLY A 199 5.81 -21.32 -29.79
C GLY A 199 5.66 -22.78 -30.20
N ALA A 200 4.57 -23.18 -30.86
CA ALA A 200 4.52 -24.46 -31.61
C ALA A 200 4.78 -24.29 -33.13
N GLY A 201 5.09 -23.08 -33.63
CA GLY A 201 5.25 -22.88 -35.08
C GLY A 201 5.89 -21.58 -35.59
N ALA A 202 6.52 -20.76 -34.75
CA ALA A 202 7.15 -19.53 -35.23
C ALA A 202 8.65 -19.48 -34.83
N PRO A 203 9.60 -19.65 -35.76
CA PRO A 203 10.98 -19.27 -35.52
C PRO A 203 11.07 -17.77 -35.22
N PRO A 204 12.02 -17.34 -34.36
CA PRO A 204 12.17 -15.95 -33.98
C PRO A 204 12.48 -15.11 -35.22
N GLN A 205 11.51 -14.31 -35.66
CA GLN A 205 11.80 -13.28 -36.66
C GLN A 205 12.72 -12.25 -36.01
N PRO A 206 13.90 -11.96 -36.61
CA PRO A 206 14.73 -10.85 -36.18
C PRO A 206 13.92 -9.54 -36.30
N PRO A 207 14.12 -8.59 -35.37
CA PRO A 207 13.39 -7.34 -35.38
C PRO A 207 13.62 -6.61 -36.72
N PRO A 208 12.58 -6.01 -37.34
CA PRO A 208 12.78 -5.13 -38.47
C PRO A 208 13.63 -3.95 -38.01
N ALA A 209 14.89 -3.94 -38.44
CA ALA A 209 15.71 -2.75 -38.39
C ALA A 209 15.02 -1.68 -39.24
N SER A 210 14.87 -0.49 -38.66
CA SER A 210 14.42 0.74 -39.31
C SER A 210 12.90 1.02 -39.28
N ALA A 211 12.47 1.77 -38.28
CA ALA A 211 11.43 2.79 -38.43
C ALA A 211 11.50 3.82 -37.28
N SER A 212 12.20 4.92 -37.55
CA SER A 212 11.96 6.29 -37.09
C SER A 212 12.03 6.63 -35.58
N PRO A 213 12.79 7.67 -35.18
CA PRO A 213 12.68 8.24 -33.84
C PRO A 213 11.25 8.77 -33.62
N PRO A 214 10.70 8.66 -32.40
CA PRO A 214 9.38 9.22 -32.10
C PRO A 214 9.40 10.72 -32.42
N PRO A 215 8.34 11.25 -33.07
CA PRO A 215 8.22 12.68 -33.26
C PRO A 215 8.31 13.34 -31.88
N SER A 216 9.23 14.30 -31.77
CA SER A 216 9.41 15.25 -30.68
C SER A 216 8.18 15.33 -29.79
N SER A 217 8.32 14.85 -28.55
CA SER A 217 7.30 14.83 -27.50
C SER A 217 6.41 16.06 -27.63
N SER A 218 5.14 15.87 -27.98
CA SER A 218 4.20 16.97 -28.01
C SER A 218 4.22 17.64 -26.64
N HIS A 219 4.21 18.97 -26.64
CA HIS A 219 4.12 19.79 -25.43
C HIS A 219 3.04 19.28 -24.45
N PHE A 220 1.95 18.79 -25.01
CA PHE A 220 0.87 18.12 -24.29
C PHE A 220 1.31 16.85 -23.54
N ALA A 221 2.15 16.00 -24.13
CA ALA A 221 2.69 14.81 -23.46
C ALA A 221 3.58 15.19 -22.26
N GLN A 222 4.36 16.28 -22.37
CA GLN A 222 5.17 16.79 -21.26
C GLN A 222 4.31 17.34 -20.12
N LEU A 223 3.21 18.04 -20.44
CA LEU A 223 2.23 18.49 -19.44
C LEU A 223 1.55 17.32 -18.73
N MET A 224 1.16 16.28 -19.47
CA MET A 224 0.49 15.10 -18.91
C MET A 224 1.41 14.27 -18.02
N ASP A 225 2.70 14.20 -18.35
CA ASP A 225 3.72 13.53 -17.51
C ASP A 225 3.95 14.28 -16.19
N LYS A 226 4.01 15.63 -16.25
CA LYS A 226 4.11 16.49 -15.06
C LYS A 226 2.89 16.44 -14.14
N LEU A 227 1.72 16.08 -14.66
CA LEU A 227 0.50 15.87 -13.86
C LEU A 227 0.48 14.52 -13.14
N ARG A 228 1.20 13.51 -13.66
CA ARG A 228 1.20 12.12 -13.14
C ARG A 228 2.24 11.88 -12.05
N CYS A 229 3.36 12.58 -12.05
CA CYS A 229 4.36 12.50 -10.98
C CYS A 229 3.94 13.33 -9.76
N GLN A 230 3.04 12.81 -8.92
CA GLN A 230 2.63 13.46 -7.68
C GLN A 230 3.47 13.02 -6.49
N GLY A 231 4.11 13.99 -5.84
CA GLY A 231 4.57 13.91 -4.45
C GLY A 231 4.14 15.18 -3.70
N PRO A 232 4.00 15.15 -2.37
CA PRO A 232 3.29 16.19 -1.61
C PRO A 232 4.09 17.47 -1.31
N ARG A 233 5.06 17.88 -2.13
CA ARG A 233 5.85 19.09 -1.85
C ARG A 233 6.05 19.97 -3.09
N ASP A 234 5.57 21.20 -2.96
CA ASP A 234 5.71 22.38 -3.84
C ASP A 234 4.75 22.52 -5.03
N TRP A 235 3.47 22.71 -4.71
CA TRP A 235 2.42 23.12 -5.66
C TRP A 235 2.75 24.44 -6.40
N THR A 236 3.47 25.36 -5.76
CA THR A 236 3.84 26.67 -6.33
C THR A 236 4.88 26.56 -7.44
N LEU A 237 5.94 25.76 -7.23
CA LEU A 237 6.96 25.49 -8.26
C LEU A 237 6.37 24.72 -9.44
N TRP A 238 5.44 23.79 -9.18
CA TRP A 238 4.69 23.12 -10.23
C TRP A 238 3.84 24.10 -11.04
N ALA A 239 3.05 24.96 -10.39
CA ALA A 239 2.17 25.91 -11.06
C ALA A 239 2.98 26.87 -11.96
N CYS A 240 4.14 27.33 -11.50
CA CYS A 240 5.04 28.15 -12.30
C CYS A 240 5.62 27.39 -13.50
N SER A 241 6.00 26.12 -13.32
CA SER A 241 6.51 25.26 -14.39
C SER A 241 5.45 25.00 -15.48
N VAL A 242 4.20 24.75 -15.08
CA VAL A 242 3.07 24.56 -16.01
C VAL A 242 2.73 25.85 -16.76
N ALA A 243 2.71 27.00 -16.07
CA ALA A 243 2.47 28.29 -16.70
C ALA A 243 3.54 28.62 -17.76
N ASN A 244 4.82 28.42 -17.42
CA ASN A 244 5.94 28.66 -18.34
C ASN A 244 5.96 27.70 -19.54
N LEU A 245 5.39 26.50 -19.40
CA LEU A 245 5.19 25.60 -20.53
C LEU A 245 4.07 26.16 -21.41
N ALA A 246 2.92 26.55 -20.88
CA ALA A 246 1.77 27.03 -21.66
C ALA A 246 2.02 28.30 -22.50
N GLU A 247 3.03 29.11 -22.17
CA GLU A 247 3.40 30.34 -22.91
C GLU A 247 4.31 30.11 -24.14
N LYS A 248 4.75 28.87 -24.38
CA LYS A 248 5.54 28.47 -25.57
C LYS A 248 4.71 27.72 -26.60
#